data_AF-A0A351TBH8-F1
#
_entry.id   AF-A0A351TBH8-F1
#
_cell.length_a   1.000
_cell.length_b   1.000
_cell.length_c   1.000
_cell.angle_alpha   90.00
_cell.angle_beta   90.00
_cell.angle_gamma   90.00
#
_symmetry.space_group_name_H-M   'P 1'
#
loop_
_entity.id
_entity.type
_entity.pdbx_description
1 polymer ?
#
loop_
_entity_poly.entity_id
_entity_poly.type
_entity_poly.pdbx_seq_one_letter_code
_entity_poly.pdbx_strand_id
1 'polypeptide(L)' 'MLAEDVKPNRIEAAKKVIVNFIQKIDSDRLSMVIFAGKPFVSVPLTFDYNTLVQFIENIDTDSINQNIPGLSGTAI' A
#
# COMPACT_ATOMS: atom_id res chain seq x y z
N MET A 1 7.01 -10.51 -1.82
CA MET A 1 7.46 -9.49 -0.85
C MET A 1 7.68 -10.04 0.56
N LEU A 2 7.33 -11.30 0.86
CA LEU A 2 7.62 -11.97 2.14
C LEU A 2 9.07 -12.47 2.27
N ALA A 3 10.01 -11.91 1.51
CA ALA A 3 11.42 -12.28 1.63
C ALA A 3 12.00 -11.72 2.94
N GLU A 4 12.81 -12.52 3.62
CA GLU A 4 13.38 -12.22 4.96
C GLU A 4 14.82 -11.67 4.90
N ASP A 5 15.27 -11.25 3.72
CA ASP A 5 16.57 -10.59 3.55
C ASP A 5 16.65 -9.21 4.24
N VAL A 6 15.50 -8.66 4.65
CA VAL A 6 15.38 -7.52 5.56
C VAL A 6 14.47 -7.93 6.71
N LYS A 7 14.89 -7.74 7.97
CA LYS A 7 14.06 -8.08 9.14
C LYS A 7 12.89 -7.10 9.32
N PRO A 8 11.67 -7.57 9.64
CA PRO A 8 11.28 -8.99 9.73
C PRO A 8 11.02 -9.62 8.35
N ASN A 9 10.51 -8.85 7.38
CA ASN A 9 10.53 -9.18 5.95
C ASN A 9 10.46 -7.87 5.14
N ARG A 10 10.63 -7.92 3.81
CA ARG A 10 10.62 -6.72 2.96
C ARG A 10 9.33 -5.90 3.07
N ILE A 11 8.16 -6.52 3.14
CA ILE A 11 6.88 -5.77 3.21
C ILE A 11 6.72 -5.03 4.53
N GLU A 12 7.03 -5.69 5.65
CA GLU A 12 6.97 -5.07 6.98
C GLU A 12 8.00 -3.95 7.14
N ALA A 13 9.19 -4.11 6.57
CA ALA A 13 10.18 -3.04 6.52
C ALA A 13 9.69 -1.84 5.68
N ALA A 14 9.08 -2.11 4.53
CA ALA A 14 8.53 -1.06 3.66
C ALA A 14 7.39 -0.29 4.34
N LYS A 15 6.45 -0.97 5.01
CA LYS A 15 5.37 -0.33 5.79
C LYS A 15 5.91 0.70 6.77
N LYS A 16 6.94 0.33 7.56
CA LYS A 16 7.58 1.23 8.52
C LYS A 16 8.19 2.46 7.85
N VAL A 17 8.88 2.27 6.73
CA VAL A 17 9.47 3.39 5.98
C VAL A 17 8.39 4.34 5.45
N ILE A 18 7.30 3.80 4.91
CA ILE A 18 6.21 4.60 4.36
C ILE A 18 5.48 5.37 5.48
N VAL A 19 5.16 4.74 6.61
CA VAL A 19 4.53 5.42 7.75
C VAL A 19 5.42 6.56 8.26
N ASN A 20 6.72 6.32 8.42
CA ASN A 20 7.68 7.35 8.82
C ASN A 20 7.82 8.48 7.79
N PHE A 21 7.55 8.20 6.51
CA PHE A 21 7.55 9.21 5.45
C PHE A 21 6.29 10.08 5.53
N ILE A 22 5.11 9.47 5.68
CA ILE A 22 3.82 10.19 5.79
C ILE A 22 3.82 11.13 7.00
N GLN A 23 4.39 10.70 8.13
CA GLN A 23 4.48 11.52 9.35
C GLN A 23 5.30 12.81 9.18
N LYS A 24 6.07 12.94 8.10
CA LYS A 24 6.88 14.15 7.81
C LYS A 24 6.19 15.09 6.82
N ILE A 25 4.97 14.78 6.41
CA ILE A 25 4.20 15.54 5.42
C ILE A 25 3.10 16.31 6.13
N ASP A 26 3.12 17.63 6.01
CA ASP A 26 2.22 18.51 6.76
C ASP A 26 1.07 19.09 5.92
N SER A 27 1.17 19.14 4.58
CA SER A 27 0.16 19.85 3.75
C SER A 27 -0.01 19.32 2.32
N ASP A 28 0.48 18.12 2.01
CA ASP A 28 0.32 17.52 0.69
C ASP A 28 -0.77 16.44 0.67
N ARG A 29 -1.40 16.28 -0.50
CA ARG A 29 -2.32 15.16 -0.71
C ARG A 29 -1.55 13.91 -1.09
N LEU A 30 -1.93 12.78 -0.51
CA LEU A 30 -1.30 11.49 -0.77
C LEU A 30 -2.31 10.50 -1.33
N SER A 31 -1.82 9.60 -2.18
CA SER A 31 -2.57 8.51 -2.79
C SER A 31 -1.71 7.24 -2.70
N MET A 32 -2.35 6.07 -2.66
CA MET A 32 -1.64 4.80 -2.61
C MET A 32 -2.10 3.88 -3.73
N VAL A 33 -1.13 3.37 -4.48
CA VAL A 33 -1.31 2.37 -5.53
C VAL A 33 -0.50 1.14 -5.16
N ILE A 34 -1.13 -0.02 -5.22
CA ILE A 34 -0.54 -1.31 -4.86
C ILE A 34 -0.46 -2.19 -6.10
N PHE A 35 0.53 -3.08 -6.14
CA PHE A 35 0.84 -3.86 -7.33
C PHE A 35 1.41 -5.24 -6.99
N ALA A 36 0.93 -6.27 -7.68
CA ALA A 36 1.53 -7.61 -7.69
C ALA A 36 1.34 -8.29 -9.05
N GLY A 37 1.58 -7.58 -10.15
CA GLY A 37 1.34 -8.02 -11.53
C GLY A 37 0.50 -7.02 -12.32
N LYS A 38 -0.56 -6.47 -11.71
CA LYS A 38 -1.34 -5.33 -12.21
C LYS A 38 -1.50 -4.27 -11.10
N PRO A 39 -1.57 -2.97 -11.45
CA PRO A 39 -1.73 -1.90 -10.47
C PRO A 39 -3.20 -1.77 -10.05
N PHE A 40 -3.41 -1.44 -8.78
CA PHE A 40 -4.73 -1.15 -8.20
C PHE A 40 -4.65 0.07 -7.29
N VAL A 41 -5.58 1.02 -7.47
CA VAL A 41 -5.66 2.21 -6.62
C VAL A 41 -6.31 1.82 -5.30
N SER A 42 -5.49 1.64 -4.27
CA SER A 42 -5.94 1.25 -2.93
C SER A 42 -6.52 2.41 -2.14
N VAL A 43 -5.94 3.61 -2.27
CA VAL A 43 -6.38 4.83 -1.57
C VAL A 43 -6.37 5.96 -2.58
N PRO A 44 -7.50 6.62 -2.87
CA PRO A 44 -7.53 7.79 -3.73
C PRO A 44 -6.82 8.99 -3.08
N LEU A 45 -6.56 10.02 -3.87
CA LEU A 45 -5.88 11.23 -3.41
C LEU A 45 -6.63 11.89 -2.23
N THR A 46 -6.00 11.95 -1.05
CA THR A 46 -6.63 12.38 0.20
C THR A 46 -5.67 13.19 1.09
N PHE A 47 -6.24 13.96 2.02
CA PHE A 47 -5.54 14.59 3.15
C PHE A 47 -5.66 13.74 4.44
N ASP A 48 -6.45 12.67 4.42
CA ASP A 48 -6.65 11.81 5.58
C ASP A 48 -5.47 10.83 5.73
N TYR A 49 -4.41 11.32 6.39
CA TYR A 49 -3.22 10.54 6.67
C TYR A 49 -3.49 9.38 7.64
N ASN A 50 -4.45 9.53 8.55
CA ASN A 50 -4.77 8.49 9.53
C ASN A 50 -5.34 7.26 8.82
N THR A 51 -6.31 7.46 7.94
CA THR A 51 -6.86 6.38 7.11
C THR A 51 -5.78 5.77 6.22
N LEU A 52 -4.91 6.59 5.61
CA LEU A 52 -3.79 6.08 4.79
C LEU A 52 -2.84 5.18 5.59
N VAL A 53 -2.46 5.58 6.81
CA VAL A 53 -1.61 4.76 7.70
C VAL A 53 -2.31 3.46 8.08
N GLN A 54 -3.60 3.50 8.44
CA GLN A 54 -4.37 2.29 8.75
C GLN A 54 -4.42 1.33 7.55
N PHE A 55 -4.58 1.84 6.33
CA PHE A 55 -4.52 1.01 5.12
C PHE A 55 -3.14 0.36 4.92
N ILE A 56 -2.05 1.11 5.16
CA ILE A 56 -0.68 0.59 5.03
C ILE A 56 -0.37 -0.49 6.08
N GLU A 57 -0.85 -0.33 7.31
CA GLU A 57 -0.61 -1.33 8.37
C GLU A 57 -1.31 -2.65 8.06
N ASN A 58 -2.53 -2.59 7.51
CA ASN A 58 -3.36 -3.75 7.22
C ASN A 58 -3.05 -4.45 5.89
N ILE A 59 -2.22 -3.89 5.02
CA ILE A 59 -1.93 -4.51 3.73
C ILE A 59 -1.03 -5.74 3.86
N ASP A 60 -1.32 -6.79 3.11
CA ASP A 60 -0.53 -8.01 3.01
C ASP A 60 -0.37 -8.45 1.54
N THR A 61 0.24 -9.61 1.31
CA THR A 61 0.44 -10.13 -0.04
C THR A 61 -0.81 -10.67 -0.70
N ASP A 62 -1.88 -10.90 0.06
CA ASP A 62 -3.16 -11.44 -0.43
C ASP A 62 -4.21 -10.35 -0.64
N SER A 63 -3.91 -9.12 -0.21
CA SER A 63 -4.74 -7.92 -0.36
C SER A 63 -5.09 -7.61 -1.82
N ILE A 64 -4.34 -8.16 -2.78
CA ILE A 64 -4.66 -8.15 -4.20
C ILE A 64 -4.69 -9.57 -4.76
N ASN A 65 -5.86 -10.18 -4.72
CA ASN A 65 -6.06 -11.49 -5.32
C ASN A 65 -6.27 -11.38 -6.83
N GLN A 66 -5.21 -11.69 -7.61
CA GLN A 66 -5.26 -11.72 -9.07
C GLN A 66 -5.85 -13.01 -9.65
N ASN A 67 -6.13 -14.01 -8.81
CA ASN A 67 -6.68 -15.29 -9.25
C ASN A 67 -8.21 -15.27 -9.38
N ILE A 68 -8.87 -14.13 -9.14
CA ILE A 68 -10.30 -13.96 -9.39
C ILE A 68 -10.50 -13.35 -10.79
N PRO A 69 -11.00 -14.12 -11.78
CA PRO A 69 -11.33 -13.60 -13.09
C PRO A 69 -12.47 -12.57 -12.94
N GLY A 70 -12.23 -11.31 -13.29
CA GLY A 70 -13.23 -10.23 -13.21
C GLY A 70 -12.88 -9.09 -12.26
N LEU A 71 -11.93 -9.26 -11.34
CA LEU A 71 -11.25 -8.15 -10.64
C LEU A 71 -10.15 -7.52 -11.53
N SER A 72 -10.32 -7.58 -12.84
CA SER A 72 -9.49 -6.90 -13.85
C SER A 72 -9.84 -5.41 -13.92
N GLY A 73 -10.03 -4.77 -12.77
CA GLY A 73 -10.15 -3.33 -12.64
C GLY A 73 -8.78 -2.71 -12.76
N THR A 74 -8.28 -2.56 -13.99
CA THR A 74 -7.47 -1.38 -14.30
C THR A 74 -8.28 -0.18 -13.85
N ALA A 75 -7.76 0.62 -12.93
CA ALA A 75 -8.27 1.96 -12.73
C ALA A 75 -8.14 2.70 -14.08
N ILE A 76 -9.27 2.83 -14.77
CA ILE A 76 -9.51 3.79 -15.84
C ILE A 76 -10.71 4.61 -15.39
#